data_AF-A0A4R4JUS6-F1
#
_entry.id   AF-A0A4R4JUS6-F1
#
_cell.length_a   1.000
_cell.length_b   1.000
_cell.length_c   1.000
_cell.angle_alpha   90.00
_cell.angle_beta   90.00
_cell.angle_gamma   90.00
#
_symmetry.space_group_name_H-M   'P 1'
#
loop_
_entity.id
_entity.type
_entity.pdbx_description
1 polymer ?
#
loop_
_entity_poly.entity_id
_entity_poly.type
_entity_poly.pdbx_seq_one_letter_code
_entity_poly.pdbx_strand_id
1 'polypeptide(L)'
;MAVNLESLWQRERARRAALWNLEGLRPGDDRAKPHLNILDEIDRQDLEHPHGDAQFMTIEELRASVPETPYESSDGHHFVIVLDQHIPQVWRTRFEAANALAERFSEGSYAHDWRRFLRVWIRDMEHLAAHRLS
;
A
#
# COMPACT_ATOMS: atom_id res chain seq x y z
N MET A 1 -16.95 0.17 17.81
CA MET A 1 -16.35 -1.17 18.02
C MET A 1 -14.95 -1.12 17.43
N ALA A 2 -13.92 -1.44 18.20
CA ALA A 2 -12.55 -1.50 17.69
C ALA A 2 -12.46 -2.68 16.72
N VAL A 3 -12.03 -2.42 15.48
CA VAL A 3 -11.81 -3.49 14.50
C VAL A 3 -10.47 -4.12 14.85
N ASN A 4 -10.49 -5.25 15.57
CA ASN A 4 -9.27 -6.01 15.83
C ASN A 4 -8.88 -6.77 14.55
N LEU A 5 -7.91 -6.24 13.80
CA LEU A 5 -7.39 -6.86 12.58
C LEU A 5 -6.13 -7.64 12.98
N GLU A 6 -6.33 -8.93 13.28
CA GLU A 6 -5.31 -9.82 13.86
C GLU A 6 -4.11 -10.03 12.93
N SER A 7 -4.34 -10.04 11.61
CA SER A 7 -3.26 -10.19 10.62
C SER A 7 -2.91 -8.90 9.89
N LEU A 8 -1.64 -8.78 9.52
CA LEU A 8 -1.14 -7.70 8.66
C LEU A 8 -1.89 -7.61 7.33
N TRP A 9 -2.27 -8.76 6.75
CA TRP A 9 -3.09 -8.79 5.54
C TRP A 9 -4.47 -8.14 5.74
N GLN A 10 -5.16 -8.46 6.84
CA GLN A 10 -6.45 -7.86 7.16
C GLN A 10 -6.33 -6.35 7.38
N ARG A 11 -5.27 -5.90 8.08
CA ARG A 11 -4.95 -4.47 8.25
C ARG A 11 -4.80 -3.75 6.93
N GLU A 12 -3.94 -4.25 6.05
CA GLU A 12 -3.65 -3.55 4.79
C GLU A 12 -4.82 -3.61 3.80
N ARG A 13 -5.64 -4.67 3.82
CA ARG A 13 -6.90 -4.71 3.07
C ARG A 13 -7.90 -3.68 3.58
N ALA A 14 -8.06 -3.54 4.90
CA ALA A 14 -8.93 -2.53 5.49
C ALA A 14 -8.42 -1.11 5.21
N ARG A 15 -7.09 -0.89 5.31
CA ARG A 15 -6.43 0.37 4.96
C ARG A 15 -6.73 0.74 3.51
N ARG A 16 -6.51 -0.17 2.56
CA ARG A 16 -6.79 0.09 1.14
C ARG A 16 -8.26 0.44 0.91
N ALA A 17 -9.19 -0.30 1.51
CA ALA A 17 -10.62 -0.05 1.38
C ALA A 17 -11.02 1.31 1.96
N ALA A 18 -10.48 1.70 3.12
CA ALA A 18 -10.75 3.01 3.72
C ALA A 18 -10.20 4.15 2.86
N LEU A 19 -8.96 4.04 2.36
CA LEU A 19 -8.36 5.01 1.45
C LEU A 19 -9.15 5.15 0.14
N TRP A 20 -9.62 4.04 -0.43
CA TRP A 20 -10.46 4.06 -1.64
C TRP A 20 -11.75 4.85 -1.40
N ASN A 21 -12.43 4.61 -0.28
CA ASN A 21 -13.66 5.33 0.02
C ASN A 21 -13.43 6.83 0.28
N LEU A 22 -12.27 7.20 0.85
CA LEU A 22 -11.89 8.59 1.04
C LEU A 22 -11.59 9.33 -0.27
N GLU A 23 -11.11 8.65 -1.32
CA GLU A 23 -10.76 9.26 -2.61
C GLU A 23 -11.94 10.05 -3.21
N GLY A 24 -13.17 9.57 -3.02
CA GLY A 24 -14.39 10.23 -3.53
C GLY A 24 -14.96 11.33 -2.63
N LEU A 25 -14.40 11.54 -1.44
CA LEU A 25 -14.90 12.48 -0.44
C LEU A 25 -14.01 13.71 -0.33
N ARG A 26 -14.63 14.88 -0.13
CA ARG A 26 -13.92 16.14 0.11
C ARG A 26 -13.54 16.26 1.59
N PRO A 27 -12.39 16.88 1.92
CA PRO A 27 -12.10 17.26 3.30
C PRO A 27 -13.27 18.04 3.93
N GLY A 28 -13.58 17.73 5.18
CA GLY A 28 -14.72 18.27 5.94
C GLY A 28 -16.05 17.54 5.73
N ASP A 29 -16.11 16.54 4.84
CA ASP A 29 -17.32 15.72 4.65
C ASP A 29 -17.51 14.75 5.83
N ASP A 30 -18.66 14.84 6.52
CA ASP A 30 -18.99 13.96 7.65
C ASP A 30 -18.94 12.47 7.29
N ARG A 31 -19.15 12.11 6.02
CA ARG A 31 -19.05 10.72 5.54
C ARG A 31 -17.63 10.18 5.58
N ALA A 32 -16.61 11.04 5.71
CA ALA A 32 -15.22 10.62 5.85
C ALA A 32 -14.94 10.04 7.25
N LYS A 33 -15.67 10.47 8.29
CA LYS A 33 -15.41 10.12 9.69
C LYS A 33 -15.28 8.62 9.95
N PRO A 34 -16.17 7.73 9.44
CA PRO A 34 -16.01 6.30 9.65
C PRO A 34 -14.72 5.74 9.03
N HIS A 35 -14.29 6.26 7.88
CA HIS A 35 -13.08 5.81 7.21
C HIS A 35 -11.82 6.30 7.91
N LEU A 36 -11.83 7.54 8.41
CA LEU A 36 -10.76 8.08 9.25
C LEU A 36 -10.58 7.27 10.54
N ASN A 37 -11.67 6.93 11.22
CA ASN A 37 -11.62 6.10 12.43
C ASN A 37 -10.98 4.73 12.18
N ILE A 38 -11.22 4.11 11.01
CA ILE A 38 -10.59 2.84 10.62
C ILE A 38 -9.08 3.05 10.43
N LEU A 39 -8.68 4.10 9.73
CA LEU A 39 -7.27 4.39 9.47
C LEU A 39 -6.50 4.73 10.76
N ASP A 40 -7.10 5.53 11.64
CA ASP A 40 -6.52 5.90 12.94
C ASP A 40 -6.35 4.67 13.84
N GLU A 41 -7.32 3.75 13.82
CA GLU A 41 -7.22 2.49 14.56
C GLU A 41 -6.12 1.58 14.00
N ILE A 42 -5.95 1.50 12.68
CA ILE A 42 -4.84 0.75 12.08
C ILE A 42 -3.50 1.40 12.44
N ASP A 43 -3.39 2.73 12.35
CA ASP A 43 -2.17 3.45 12.70
C ASP A 43 -1.79 3.22 14.19
N ARG A 44 -2.77 3.18 15.09
CA ARG A 44 -2.57 2.80 16.50
C ARG A 44 -2.05 1.37 16.63
N GLN A 45 -2.68 0.41 15.97
CA GLN A 45 -2.27 -1.00 16.02
C GLN A 45 -0.86 -1.24 15.43
N ASP A 46 -0.48 -0.47 14.41
CA ASP A 46 0.84 -0.54 13.77
C ASP A 46 1.94 0.11 14.63
N LEU A 47 1.59 1.06 15.49
CA LEU A 47 2.49 1.61 16.51
C LEU A 47 2.68 0.64 17.69
N GLU A 48 1.61 -0.03 18.11
CA GLU A 48 1.67 -1.01 19.21
C GLU A 48 2.37 -2.32 18.81
N HIS A 49 2.22 -2.72 17.53
CA HIS A 49 2.74 -3.97 17.00
C HIS A 49 3.44 -3.70 15.65
N PRO A 50 4.64 -3.11 15.67
CA PRO A 50 5.38 -2.78 14.46
C PRO A 50 5.81 -4.06 13.72
N HIS A 51 5.81 -4.01 12.39
CA HIS A 51 6.12 -5.15 11.51
C HIS A 51 7.50 -5.01 10.86
N GLY A 52 8.47 -4.48 11.61
CA GLY A 52 9.86 -4.26 11.19
C GLY A 52 10.15 -2.84 10.70
N ASP A 53 11.44 -2.54 10.53
CA ASP A 53 11.94 -1.17 10.30
C ASP A 53 11.42 -0.55 8.99
N ALA A 54 11.18 -1.39 7.98
CA ALA A 54 10.70 -0.93 6.68
C ALA A 54 9.29 -0.33 6.72
N GLN A 55 8.51 -0.53 7.80
CA GLN A 55 7.26 0.19 8.04
C GLN A 55 7.42 1.71 7.99
N PHE A 56 8.59 2.21 8.40
CA PHE A 56 8.89 3.64 8.49
C PHE A 56 9.69 4.18 7.30
N MET A 57 9.99 3.35 6.31
CA MET A 57 10.66 3.80 5.10
C MET A 57 9.84 4.83 4.33
N THR A 58 10.52 5.86 3.88
CA THR A 58 10.02 6.83 2.90
C THR A 58 9.81 6.18 1.53
N ILE A 59 9.04 6.84 0.67
CA ILE A 59 8.82 6.34 -0.69
C ILE A 59 10.14 6.39 -1.50
N GLU A 60 10.99 7.35 -1.22
CA GLU A 60 12.33 7.48 -1.81
C GLU A 60 13.24 6.31 -1.41
N GLU A 61 13.26 5.95 -0.13
CA GLU A 61 14.01 4.78 0.34
C GLU A 61 13.51 3.48 -0.29
N LEU A 62 12.19 3.31 -0.42
CA LEU A 62 11.61 2.13 -1.09
C LEU A 62 11.98 2.04 -2.57
N ARG A 63 11.99 3.17 -3.28
CA ARG A 63 12.42 3.21 -4.68
C ARG A 63 13.89 2.83 -4.82
N ALA A 64 14.72 3.23 -3.86
CA ALA A 64 16.13 2.87 -3.84
C ALA A 64 16.38 1.41 -3.42
N SER A 65 15.52 0.85 -2.56
CA SER A 65 15.72 -0.49 -1.98
C SER A 65 15.12 -1.63 -2.81
N VAL A 66 14.11 -1.37 -3.65
CA VAL A 66 13.45 -2.39 -4.47
C VAL A 66 14.01 -2.37 -5.89
N PRO A 67 14.91 -3.30 -6.26
CA PRO A 67 15.51 -3.33 -7.58
C PRO A 67 14.49 -3.76 -8.64
N GLU A 68 14.59 -3.11 -9.79
CA GLU A 68 13.90 -3.52 -11.00
C GLU A 68 14.76 -4.49 -11.81
N THR A 69 14.18 -5.62 -12.17
CA THR A 69 14.88 -6.73 -12.80
C THR A 69 14.36 -6.92 -14.22
N PRO A 70 15.22 -6.83 -15.26
CA PRO A 70 14.85 -7.26 -16.60
C PRO A 70 14.46 -8.74 -16.59
N TYR A 71 13.36 -9.07 -17.25
CA TYR A 71 12.83 -10.42 -17.33
C TYR A 71 12.49 -10.75 -18.78
N GLU A 72 12.91 -11.92 -19.24
CA GLU A 72 12.57 -12.46 -20.55
C GLU A 72 11.68 -13.69 -20.35
N SER A 73 10.47 -13.65 -20.91
CA SER A 73 9.57 -14.80 -20.89
C SER A 73 9.99 -15.87 -21.90
N SER A 74 9.47 -17.08 -21.75
CA SER A 74 9.79 -18.22 -22.61
C SER A 74 9.47 -18.02 -24.11
N ASP A 75 8.61 -17.05 -24.44
CA ASP A 75 8.24 -16.65 -25.80
C ASP A 75 9.04 -15.45 -26.33
N GLY A 76 10.06 -14.98 -25.58
CA GLY A 76 10.99 -13.93 -25.99
C GLY A 76 10.52 -12.50 -25.69
N HIS A 77 9.38 -12.32 -25.01
CA HIS A 77 8.95 -10.98 -24.58
C HIS A 77 9.78 -10.48 -23.40
N HIS A 78 10.17 -9.22 -23.47
CA HIS A 78 10.99 -8.56 -22.47
C HIS A 78 10.13 -7.65 -21.59
N PHE A 79 10.24 -7.83 -20.29
CA PHE A 79 9.54 -7.07 -19.27
C PHE A 79 10.53 -6.55 -18.23
N VAL A 80 10.05 -5.61 -17.40
CA VAL A 80 10.75 -5.20 -16.19
C VAL A 80 9.84 -5.51 -15.02
N ILE A 81 10.33 -6.30 -14.08
CA ILE A 81 9.58 -6.77 -12.92
C ILE A 81 10.25 -6.31 -11.63
N VAL A 82 9.47 -6.30 -10.55
CA VAL A 82 9.98 -6.31 -9.18
C VAL A 82 9.69 -7.68 -8.58
N LEU A 83 10.70 -8.30 -7.98
CA LEU A 83 10.53 -9.60 -7.32
C LEU A 83 9.92 -9.40 -5.94
N ASP A 84 8.95 -10.22 -5.58
CA ASP A 84 8.22 -10.10 -4.30
C ASP A 84 9.17 -10.23 -3.10
N GLN A 85 10.22 -11.04 -3.23
CA GLN A 85 11.24 -11.23 -2.18
C GLN A 85 12.07 -9.96 -1.91
N HIS A 86 12.12 -9.01 -2.85
CA HIS A 86 12.85 -7.75 -2.68
C HIS A 86 11.98 -6.63 -2.13
N ILE A 87 10.65 -6.79 -2.12
CA ILE A 87 9.75 -5.80 -1.54
C ILE A 87 9.69 -6.05 -0.03
N PRO A 88 10.13 -5.09 0.81
CA PRO A 88 10.13 -5.31 2.24
C PRO A 88 8.70 -5.37 2.81
N GLN A 89 8.50 -6.16 3.85
CA GLN A 89 7.31 -6.07 4.70
C GLN A 89 7.38 -4.73 5.47
N VAL A 90 6.35 -3.91 5.59
CA VAL A 90 4.93 -4.09 5.27
C VAL A 90 4.51 -3.80 3.83
N TRP A 91 5.40 -3.19 3.05
CA TRP A 91 5.08 -2.63 1.74
C TRP A 91 4.65 -3.66 0.71
N ARG A 92 5.16 -4.89 0.79
CA ARG A 92 4.67 -6.00 -0.03
C ARG A 92 3.19 -6.24 0.17
N THR A 93 2.73 -6.36 1.40
CA THR A 93 1.29 -6.57 1.70
C THR A 93 0.45 -5.36 1.34
N ARG A 94 0.95 -4.13 1.51
CA ARG A 94 0.28 -2.91 1.02
C ARG A 94 0.08 -2.96 -0.49
N PHE A 95 1.13 -3.34 -1.23
CA PHE A 95 1.11 -3.45 -2.68
C PHE A 95 0.15 -4.55 -3.15
N GLU A 96 0.18 -5.72 -2.52
CA GLU A 96 -0.75 -6.83 -2.78
C GLU A 96 -2.20 -6.42 -2.51
N ALA A 97 -2.47 -5.73 -1.40
CA ALA A 97 -3.82 -5.26 -1.05
C ALA A 97 -4.33 -4.23 -2.07
N ALA A 98 -3.46 -3.34 -2.57
CA ALA A 98 -3.80 -2.37 -3.60
C ALA A 98 -4.00 -2.99 -5.00
N ASN A 99 -3.31 -4.09 -5.29
CA ASN A 99 -3.27 -4.74 -6.61
C ASN A 99 -3.84 -6.17 -6.57
N ALA A 100 -4.81 -6.44 -5.70
CA ALA A 100 -5.34 -7.79 -5.49
C ALA A 100 -5.96 -8.41 -6.75
N LEU A 101 -6.35 -7.59 -7.74
CA LEU A 101 -6.93 -8.02 -9.02
C LEU A 101 -5.96 -7.89 -10.21
N ALA A 102 -4.73 -7.43 -9.99
CA ALA A 102 -3.75 -7.30 -11.06
C ALA A 102 -3.16 -8.66 -11.45
N GLU A 103 -2.95 -8.85 -12.75
CA GLU A 103 -2.18 -9.97 -13.27
C GLU A 103 -0.73 -9.87 -12.78
N ARG A 104 -0.17 -11.00 -12.30
CA ARG A 104 1.17 -11.05 -11.72
C ARG A 104 1.92 -12.30 -12.19
N PHE A 105 3.25 -12.23 -12.15
CA PHE A 105 4.10 -13.40 -12.30
C PHE A 105 4.10 -14.21 -11.00
N SER A 106 4.55 -15.47 -11.05
CA SER A 106 4.69 -16.30 -9.85
C SER A 106 5.70 -15.75 -8.84
N GLU A 107 6.68 -14.97 -9.32
CA GLU A 107 7.82 -14.50 -8.53
C GLU A 107 7.77 -12.98 -8.25
N GLY A 108 6.81 -12.27 -8.84
CA GLY A 108 6.78 -10.82 -8.76
C GLY A 108 5.70 -10.15 -9.61
N SER A 109 5.79 -8.83 -9.70
CA SER A 109 4.84 -8.00 -10.42
C SER A 109 5.57 -7.08 -11.39
N TYR A 110 4.86 -6.53 -12.37
CA TYR A 110 5.48 -5.56 -13.27
C TYR A 110 5.99 -4.34 -12.49
N ALA A 111 7.18 -3.86 -12.85
CA ALA A 111 7.76 -2.67 -12.23
C ALA A 111 6.88 -1.42 -12.44
N HIS A 112 6.12 -1.37 -13.54
CA HIS A 112 5.18 -0.27 -13.78
C HIS A 112 4.05 -0.22 -12.74
N ASP A 113 3.55 -1.37 -12.28
CA ASP A 113 2.52 -1.47 -11.25
C ASP A 113 3.07 -1.05 -9.89
N TRP A 114 4.29 -1.47 -9.56
CA TRP A 114 4.98 -1.02 -8.36
C TRP A 114 5.15 0.50 -8.33
N ARG A 115 5.67 1.10 -9.41
CA ARG A 115 5.81 2.56 -9.53
C ARG A 115 4.46 3.26 -9.43
N ARG A 116 3.41 2.72 -10.06
CA ARG A 116 2.05 3.27 -9.99
C ARG A 116 1.53 3.25 -8.57
N PHE A 117 1.67 2.12 -7.88
CA PHE A 117 1.30 1.98 -6.48
C PHE A 117 1.97 3.04 -5.60
N LEU A 118 3.29 3.23 -5.70
CA LEU A 118 4.00 4.23 -4.90
C LEU A 118 3.49 5.67 -5.17
N ARG A 119 3.17 6.01 -6.43
CA ARG A 119 2.60 7.32 -6.75
C ARG A 119 1.19 7.50 -6.19
N VAL A 120 0.34 6.48 -6.30
CA VAL A 120 -1.02 6.53 -5.75
C VAL A 120 -0.98 6.63 -4.23
N TRP A 121 -0.06 5.90 -3.58
CA TRP A 121 0.13 5.96 -2.15
C TRP A 121 0.43 7.37 -1.65
N ILE A 122 1.35 8.10 -2.30
CA ILE A 122 1.65 9.49 -1.95
C ILE A 122 0.38 10.34 -1.97
N ARG A 123 -0.36 10.30 -3.09
CA ARG A 123 -1.60 11.06 -3.25
C ARG A 123 -2.65 10.69 -2.20
N ASP A 124 -2.81 9.40 -1.91
CA ASP A 124 -3.76 8.92 -0.91
C ASP A 124 -3.38 9.41 0.50
N MET A 125 -2.08 9.47 0.84
CA MET A 125 -1.60 10.02 2.12
C MET A 125 -1.74 11.54 2.23
N GLU A 126 -1.49 12.27 1.14
CA GLU A 126 -1.74 13.72 1.08
C GLU A 126 -3.24 14.03 1.28
N HIS A 127 -4.11 13.26 0.64
CA HIS A 127 -5.56 13.40 0.77
C HIS A 127 -6.05 13.05 2.17
N LEU A 128 -5.53 11.97 2.76
CA LEU A 128 -5.79 11.61 4.15
C LEU A 128 -5.36 12.73 5.12
N ALA A 129 -4.18 13.31 4.92
CA ALA A 129 -3.71 14.43 5.73
C ALA A 129 -4.65 15.64 5.63
N ALA A 130 -5.13 15.96 4.42
CA ALA A 130 -6.09 17.05 4.22
C ALA A 130 -7.41 16.80 4.97
N HIS A 131 -7.94 15.57 4.96
CA HIS A 131 -9.12 15.18 5.75
C HIS A 131 -8.90 15.28 7.26
N ARG A 132 -7.69 14.96 7.74
CA ARG A 132 -7.36 15.07 9.18
C ARG A 132 -7.20 16.51 9.67
N LEU A 133 -6.99 17.46 8.75
CA LEU A 133 -6.84 18.89 9.05
C LEU A 133 -8.14 19.69 8.90
N SER A 134 -9.19 19.10 8.31
CA SER A 134 -10.49 19.72 8.05
C SER A 134 -11.51 19.44 9.14
#